data_AF-A0A0P9SAY9-F1
#
_entry.id   AF-A0A0P9SAY9-F1
#
_cell.length_a   1.000
_cell.length_b   1.000
_cell.length_c   1.000
_cell.angle_alpha   90.00
_cell.angle_beta   90.00
_cell.angle_gamma   90.00
#
_symmetry.space_group_name_H-M   'P 1'
#
loop_
_entity.id
_entity.type
_entity.pdbx_description
1 polymer ?
#
loop_
_entity_poly.entity_id
_entity_poly.type
_entity_poly.pdbx_seq_one_letter_code
_entity_poly.pdbx_strand_id
1 'polypeptide(L)'
;RVSARTGEALITTPGFDNRNGGLYAKGLVRVNGGNFDNSGDNDGQIAGGQVELNLSGALNNRFGIIESDSTLAVTAKSLDNQTGQLRALGGGGATNFQIGELFDNRNGTLESANSDLTLNAGNFLNGGGSLLHTGNGTFNISTANVTNAGGNIVTRGGLTLSADSWTNSNV
;
A
#
# COMPACT_ATOMS: atom_id res chain seq x y z
N ARG A 1 3.59 17.83 -12.22
CA ARG A 1 2.54 17.91 -11.18
C ARG A 1 1.18 18.10 -11.82
N VAL A 2 0.23 17.21 -11.53
CA VAL A 2 -1.19 17.23 -11.91
C VAL A 2 -2.02 17.34 -10.62
N SER A 3 -3.07 18.17 -10.59
CA SER A 3 -3.87 18.36 -9.37
C SER A 3 -5.33 18.68 -9.68
N ALA A 4 -6.25 17.94 -9.05
CA ALA A 4 -7.69 18.20 -9.04
C ALA A 4 -8.11 18.74 -7.66
N ARG A 5 -8.22 20.07 -7.53
CA ARG A 5 -8.40 20.75 -6.23
C ARG A 5 -9.77 20.56 -5.57
N THR A 6 -10.77 20.17 -6.33
CA THR A 6 -12.16 20.04 -5.84
C THR A 6 -12.84 18.75 -6.28
N GLY A 7 -12.14 17.88 -7.01
CA GLY A 7 -12.72 16.72 -7.65
C GLY A 7 -11.73 15.55 -7.73
N GLU A 8 -11.92 14.73 -8.76
CA GLU A 8 -11.19 13.49 -8.96
C GLU A 8 -10.08 13.65 -10.01
N ALA A 9 -9.04 12.84 -9.89
CA ALA A 9 -8.05 12.65 -10.93
C ALA A 9 -8.12 11.19 -11.41
N LEU A 10 -8.66 11.00 -12.61
CA LEU A 10 -8.89 9.68 -13.21
C LEU A 10 -7.92 9.48 -14.38
N ILE A 11 -7.00 8.53 -14.25
CA ILE A 11 -5.97 8.24 -15.26
C ILE A 11 -6.19 6.82 -15.79
N THR A 12 -6.23 6.67 -17.11
CA THR A 12 -6.22 5.36 -17.78
C THR A 12 -5.05 5.34 -18.77
N THR A 13 -4.07 4.47 -18.55
CA THR A 13 -2.87 4.41 -19.39
C THR A 13 -2.22 3.02 -19.31
N PRO A 14 -1.66 2.47 -20.42
CA PRO A 14 -0.92 1.19 -20.36
C PRO A 14 0.32 1.26 -19.47
N GLY A 15 0.89 2.44 -19.25
CA GLY A 15 1.98 2.67 -18.31
C GLY A 15 1.94 4.09 -17.75
N PHE A 16 2.26 4.24 -16.47
CA PHE A 16 2.28 5.54 -15.80
C PHE A 16 3.66 5.77 -15.18
N ASP A 17 4.32 6.86 -15.56
CA ASP A 17 5.57 7.32 -14.97
C ASP A 17 5.28 8.62 -14.21
N ASN A 18 5.26 8.54 -12.89
CA ASN A 18 5.14 9.66 -11.97
C ASN A 18 6.44 9.89 -11.20
N ARG A 19 7.60 9.49 -11.75
CA ARG A 19 8.86 9.68 -11.05
C ARG A 19 9.18 11.15 -10.82
N ASN A 20 9.53 11.52 -9.59
CA ASN A 20 9.70 12.92 -9.17
C ASN A 20 8.47 13.80 -9.48
N GLY A 21 7.33 13.15 -9.68
CA GLY A 21 6.07 13.73 -10.09
C GLY A 21 5.13 13.91 -8.91
N GLY A 22 3.93 14.39 -9.23
CA GLY A 22 2.93 14.64 -8.21
C GLY A 22 1.55 14.59 -8.85
N LEU A 23 0.71 13.68 -8.39
CA LEU A 23 -0.68 13.54 -8.80
C LEU A 23 -1.58 13.61 -7.57
N TYR A 24 -2.42 14.64 -7.56
CA TYR A 24 -3.18 15.04 -6.38
C TYR A 24 -4.66 15.19 -6.70
N ALA A 25 -5.54 14.76 -5.80
CA ALA A 25 -6.98 15.04 -5.90
C ALA A 25 -7.61 15.23 -4.53
N LYS A 26 -8.49 16.23 -4.37
CA LYS A 26 -9.24 16.38 -3.11
C LYS A 26 -10.20 15.22 -2.88
N GLY A 27 -10.82 14.74 -3.95
CA GLY A 27 -11.66 13.54 -3.92
C GLY A 27 -10.81 12.30 -4.16
N LEU A 28 -11.03 11.66 -5.29
CA LEU A 28 -10.39 10.40 -5.64
C LEU A 28 -9.21 10.61 -6.59
N VAL A 29 -8.09 9.94 -6.31
CA VAL A 29 -7.09 9.59 -7.33
C VAL A 29 -7.34 8.15 -7.75
N ARG A 30 -7.66 7.92 -9.03
CA ARG A 30 -7.77 6.57 -9.60
C ARG A 30 -6.82 6.43 -10.79
N VAL A 31 -6.01 5.38 -10.77
CA VAL A 31 -5.15 4.99 -11.90
C VAL A 31 -5.53 3.59 -12.34
N ASN A 32 -5.99 3.46 -13.59
CA ASN A 32 -6.19 2.17 -14.25
C ASN A 32 -5.07 1.99 -15.28
N GLY A 33 -4.26 0.93 -15.16
CA GLY A 33 -3.15 0.77 -16.09
C GLY A 33 -2.37 -0.53 -16.01
N GLY A 34 -1.23 -0.56 -16.69
CA GLY A 34 -0.27 -1.65 -16.62
C GLY A 34 0.76 -1.42 -15.53
N ASN A 35 1.98 -1.06 -15.91
CA ASN A 35 3.04 -0.74 -14.96
C ASN A 35 2.94 0.71 -14.48
N PHE A 36 3.17 0.94 -13.19
CA PHE A 36 3.19 2.28 -12.60
C PHE A 36 4.52 2.47 -11.84
N ASP A 37 5.29 3.47 -12.25
CA ASP A 37 6.47 3.95 -11.53
C ASP A 37 6.16 5.26 -10.79
N ASN A 38 6.15 5.20 -9.46
CA ASN A 38 6.01 6.32 -8.53
C ASN A 38 7.31 6.58 -7.74
N SER A 39 8.47 6.16 -8.26
CA SER A 39 9.76 6.31 -7.58
C SER A 39 10.42 7.68 -7.84
N GLY A 40 11.72 7.82 -7.57
CA GLY A 40 12.52 8.99 -7.93
C GLY A 40 13.34 9.54 -6.77
N ASP A 41 14.34 10.37 -7.09
CA ASP A 41 15.26 10.96 -6.11
C ASP A 41 14.61 12.06 -5.25
N ASN A 42 13.51 12.64 -5.73
CA ASN A 42 12.68 13.62 -5.03
C ASN A 42 11.29 13.08 -4.68
N ASP A 43 11.13 11.75 -4.65
CA ASP A 43 9.89 11.01 -4.39
C ASP A 43 8.80 11.24 -5.44
N GLY A 44 8.28 10.17 -6.06
CA GLY A 44 7.00 10.26 -6.76
C GLY A 44 5.88 10.38 -5.73
N GLN A 45 4.97 11.35 -5.90
CA GLN A 45 3.94 11.63 -4.91
C GLN A 45 2.53 11.41 -5.47
N ILE A 46 1.73 10.64 -4.74
CA ILE A 46 0.29 10.49 -4.92
C ILE A 46 -0.40 10.84 -3.62
N ALA A 47 -1.36 11.76 -3.67
CA ALA A 47 -2.23 11.97 -2.52
C ALA A 47 -3.66 12.32 -2.92
N GLY A 48 -4.63 11.79 -2.16
CA GLY A 48 -6.00 12.26 -2.25
C GLY A 48 -6.91 11.78 -1.15
N GLY A 49 -8.17 12.22 -1.18
CA GLY A 49 -9.19 11.75 -0.25
C GLY A 49 -9.31 10.22 -0.27
N GLN A 50 -9.32 9.67 -1.48
CA GLN A 50 -9.19 8.24 -1.75
C GLN A 50 -8.12 8.01 -2.80
N VAL A 51 -7.40 6.89 -2.69
CA VAL A 51 -6.45 6.43 -3.71
C VAL A 51 -6.79 5.01 -4.11
N GLU A 52 -7.04 4.82 -5.41
CA GLU A 52 -7.32 3.52 -6.03
C GLU A 52 -6.37 3.28 -7.20
N LEU A 53 -5.47 2.30 -7.05
CA LEU A 53 -4.54 1.90 -8.10
C LEU A 53 -4.94 0.51 -8.62
N ASN A 54 -5.50 0.46 -9.82
CA ASN A 54 -5.93 -0.78 -10.49
C ASN A 54 -4.97 -1.10 -11.62
N LEU A 55 -3.95 -1.89 -11.30
CA LEU A 55 -2.83 -2.17 -12.18
C LEU A 55 -2.83 -3.64 -12.60
N SER A 56 -2.67 -3.90 -13.89
CA SER A 56 -2.42 -5.25 -14.39
C SER A 56 -0.94 -5.64 -14.32
N GLY A 57 -0.06 -4.67 -14.09
CA GLY A 57 1.39 -4.83 -13.99
C GLY A 57 1.94 -4.52 -12.61
N ALA A 58 3.21 -4.12 -12.56
CA ALA A 58 3.92 -3.81 -11.33
C ALA A 58 3.70 -2.37 -10.87
N LEU A 59 3.64 -2.18 -9.55
CA LEU A 59 3.78 -0.87 -8.91
C LEU A 59 5.19 -0.75 -8.32
N ASN A 60 5.97 0.21 -8.81
CA ASN A 60 7.22 0.64 -8.19
C ASN A 60 6.96 1.91 -7.38
N ASN A 61 6.95 1.81 -6.06
CA ASN A 61 6.84 2.91 -5.11
C ASN A 61 8.13 3.10 -4.29
N ARG A 62 9.29 2.69 -4.82
CA ARG A 62 10.56 2.88 -4.11
C ARG A 62 10.89 4.35 -3.93
N PHE A 63 11.18 4.78 -2.71
CA PHE A 63 11.30 6.20 -2.33
C PHE A 63 10.03 7.04 -2.60
N GLY A 64 8.97 6.44 -3.15
CA GLY A 64 7.73 7.13 -3.44
C GLY A 64 6.83 7.25 -2.22
N ILE A 65 5.88 8.18 -2.31
CA ILE A 65 4.85 8.40 -1.30
C ILE A 65 3.49 8.24 -1.97
N ILE A 66 2.66 7.37 -1.41
CA ILE A 66 1.25 7.24 -1.76
C ILE A 66 0.45 7.36 -0.48
N GLU A 67 -0.39 8.40 -0.40
CA GLU A 67 -1.13 8.75 0.79
C GLU A 67 -2.63 8.93 0.49
N SER A 68 -3.50 8.45 1.38
CA SER A 68 -4.93 8.72 1.32
C SER A 68 -5.51 9.24 2.63
N ASP A 69 -6.55 10.06 2.55
CA ASP A 69 -7.26 10.55 3.74
C ASP A 69 -8.33 9.56 4.24
N SER A 70 -8.74 8.56 3.45
CA SER A 70 -9.76 7.59 3.89
C SER A 70 -9.61 6.17 3.33
N THR A 71 -9.28 6.01 2.06
CA THR A 71 -9.24 4.69 1.41
C THR A 71 -7.96 4.57 0.61
N LEU A 72 -7.18 3.53 0.87
CA LEU A 72 -6.04 3.14 0.05
C LEU A 72 -6.30 1.74 -0.50
N ALA A 73 -6.59 1.64 -1.80
CA ALA A 73 -6.80 0.37 -2.46
C ALA A 73 -5.79 0.19 -3.60
N VAL A 74 -5.08 -0.95 -3.59
CA VAL A 74 -4.09 -1.27 -4.63
C VAL A 74 -4.30 -2.70 -5.10
N THR A 75 -4.61 -2.83 -6.39
CA THR A 75 -4.56 -4.09 -7.13
C THR A 75 -3.37 -4.04 -8.07
N ALA A 76 -2.46 -5.00 -7.99
CA ALA A 76 -1.28 -5.06 -8.87
C ALA A 76 -0.78 -6.50 -9.02
N LYS A 77 0.02 -6.75 -10.05
CA LYS A 77 0.73 -8.02 -10.18
C LYS A 77 1.80 -8.14 -9.09
N SER A 78 2.61 -7.10 -8.91
CA SER A 78 3.62 -7.00 -7.86
C SER A 78 3.73 -5.56 -7.36
N LEU A 79 4.28 -5.40 -6.16
CA LEU A 79 4.43 -4.10 -5.53
C LEU A 79 5.79 -4.02 -4.83
N ASP A 80 6.59 -3.02 -5.20
CA ASP A 80 7.87 -2.71 -4.57
C ASP A 80 7.76 -1.37 -3.84
N ASN A 81 7.72 -1.42 -2.51
CA ASN A 81 7.67 -0.28 -1.59
C ASN A 81 8.97 -0.13 -0.80
N GLN A 82 10.10 -0.65 -1.30
CA GLN A 82 11.36 -0.54 -0.56
C GLN A 82 11.77 0.93 -0.38
N THR A 83 12.01 1.35 0.88
CA THR A 83 12.27 2.74 1.26
C THR A 83 11.13 3.72 0.90
N GLY A 84 9.99 3.20 0.44
CA GLY A 84 8.79 3.97 0.10
C GLY A 84 7.80 4.06 1.25
N GLN A 85 6.74 4.82 1.02
CA GLN A 85 5.65 5.03 1.98
C GLN A 85 4.29 4.79 1.33
N LEU A 86 3.49 3.94 1.99
CA LEU A 86 2.08 3.70 1.72
C LEU A 86 1.31 4.07 2.96
N ARG A 87 0.43 5.08 2.89
CA ARG A 87 -0.23 5.64 4.07
C ARG A 87 -1.72 5.85 3.84
N ALA A 88 -2.54 5.41 4.78
CA ALA A 88 -3.95 5.79 4.86
C ALA A 88 -4.19 6.47 6.21
N LEU A 89 -4.44 7.78 6.21
CA LEU A 89 -4.42 8.61 7.42
C LEU A 89 -5.78 8.74 8.11
N GLY A 90 -6.87 8.41 7.41
CA GLY A 90 -8.22 8.48 7.95
C GLY A 90 -8.54 7.36 8.92
N GLY A 91 -9.14 7.70 10.07
CA GLY A 91 -9.63 6.71 11.05
C GLY A 91 -10.79 5.84 10.55
N GLY A 92 -11.47 6.24 9.47
CA GLY A 92 -12.54 5.49 8.82
C GLY A 92 -12.10 4.98 7.44
N GLY A 93 -12.93 4.16 6.81
CA GLY A 93 -12.61 3.54 5.52
C GLY A 93 -11.84 2.24 5.67
N ALA A 94 -11.16 1.83 4.60
CA ALA A 94 -10.43 0.57 4.53
C ALA A 94 -9.16 0.69 3.68
N THR A 95 -8.12 0.01 4.12
CA THR A 95 -6.91 -0.21 3.32
C THR A 95 -6.96 -1.64 2.75
N ASN A 96 -6.82 -1.78 1.44
CA ASN A 96 -6.95 -3.07 0.75
C ASN A 96 -5.84 -3.26 -0.29
N PHE A 97 -5.01 -4.29 -0.09
CA PHE A 97 -4.01 -4.72 -1.05
C PHE A 97 -4.42 -6.07 -1.64
N GLN A 98 -4.40 -6.13 -2.98
CA GLN A 98 -4.64 -7.33 -3.78
C GLN A 98 -3.46 -7.51 -4.74
N ILE A 99 -2.40 -8.14 -4.23
CA ILE A 99 -1.11 -8.28 -4.93
C ILE A 99 -0.95 -9.73 -5.38
N GLY A 100 -0.90 -9.96 -6.69
CA GLY A 100 -0.89 -11.31 -7.25
C GLY A 100 0.36 -12.12 -6.85
N GLU A 101 1.51 -11.46 -6.83
CA GLU A 101 2.82 -12.06 -6.58
C GLU A 101 3.44 -11.46 -5.30
N LEU A 102 4.55 -10.75 -5.42
CA LEU A 102 5.30 -10.19 -4.31
C LEU A 102 4.85 -8.78 -3.95
N PHE A 103 4.59 -8.56 -2.66
CA PHE A 103 4.65 -7.25 -2.02
C PHE A 103 5.96 -7.16 -1.23
N ASP A 104 6.91 -6.37 -1.74
CA ASP A 104 8.18 -6.08 -1.07
C ASP A 104 8.11 -4.73 -0.34
N ASN A 105 8.04 -4.78 0.99
CA ASN A 105 8.06 -3.63 1.90
C ASN A 105 9.36 -3.54 2.70
N ARG A 106 10.45 -4.18 2.27
CA ARG A 106 11.72 -4.15 3.03
C ARG A 106 12.25 -2.72 3.15
N ASN A 107 12.59 -2.31 4.37
CA ASN A 107 12.95 -0.92 4.70
C ASN A 107 11.88 0.14 4.32
N GLY A 108 10.68 -0.29 3.94
CA GLY A 108 9.55 0.56 3.59
C GLY A 108 8.59 0.75 4.77
N THR A 109 7.61 1.62 4.56
CA THR A 109 6.53 1.86 5.53
C THR A 109 5.17 1.63 4.88
N LEU A 110 4.35 0.82 5.55
CA LEU A 110 2.91 0.73 5.35
C LEU A 110 2.23 1.15 6.65
N GLU A 111 1.52 2.28 6.63
CA GLU A 111 0.75 2.79 7.77
C GLU A 111 -0.72 2.92 7.39
N SER A 112 -1.61 2.40 8.22
CA SER A 112 -3.05 2.54 8.04
C SER A 112 -3.73 2.90 9.35
N ALA A 113 -4.38 4.05 9.38
CA ALA A 113 -5.31 4.45 10.43
C ALA A 113 -6.75 4.00 10.12
N ASN A 114 -7.02 3.47 8.93
CA ASN A 114 -8.35 3.00 8.56
C ASN A 114 -8.86 1.94 9.53
N SER A 115 -10.18 1.81 9.66
CA SER A 115 -10.80 0.81 10.54
C SER A 115 -10.29 -0.60 10.25
N ASP A 116 -10.24 -0.96 8.97
CA ASP A 116 -9.84 -2.28 8.51
C ASP A 116 -8.63 -2.19 7.57
N LEU A 117 -7.73 -3.17 7.72
CA LEU A 117 -6.63 -3.43 6.80
C LEU A 117 -6.74 -4.86 6.29
N THR A 118 -6.74 -5.04 4.97
CA THR A 118 -6.63 -6.35 4.32
C THR A 118 -5.39 -6.36 3.42
N LEU A 119 -4.48 -7.29 3.67
CA LEU A 119 -3.29 -7.53 2.86
C LEU A 119 -3.35 -8.94 2.28
N ASN A 120 -3.82 -9.02 1.03
CA ASN A 120 -3.73 -10.23 0.23
C ASN A 120 -2.55 -10.10 -0.73
N ALA A 121 -1.51 -10.89 -0.50
CA ALA A 121 -0.34 -10.97 -1.35
C ALA A 121 0.07 -12.43 -1.51
N GLY A 122 0.57 -12.81 -2.69
CA GLY A 122 1.16 -14.12 -2.91
C GLY A 122 2.38 -14.36 -2.00
N ASN A 123 3.18 -13.32 -1.77
CA ASN A 123 4.22 -13.27 -0.75
C ASN A 123 4.38 -11.84 -0.21
N PHE A 124 4.77 -11.71 1.06
CA PHE A 124 5.05 -10.44 1.70
C PHE A 124 6.44 -10.43 2.33
N LEU A 125 7.29 -9.49 1.94
CA LEU A 125 8.60 -9.26 2.55
C LEU A 125 8.59 -7.91 3.27
N ASN A 126 8.99 -7.89 4.53
CA ASN A 126 8.94 -6.71 5.39
C ASN A 126 10.21 -6.58 6.26
N GLY A 127 11.27 -7.34 5.97
CA GLY A 127 12.55 -7.23 6.68
C GLY A 127 13.08 -5.78 6.71
N GLY A 128 13.36 -5.26 7.90
CA GLY A 128 13.75 -3.85 8.12
C GLY A 128 12.62 -2.82 7.87
N GLY A 129 11.45 -3.26 7.40
CA GLY A 129 10.27 -2.44 7.16
C GLY A 129 9.27 -2.47 8.31
N SER A 130 8.21 -1.70 8.15
CA SER A 130 7.11 -1.59 9.10
C SER A 130 5.75 -1.67 8.42
N LEU A 131 4.86 -2.49 9.00
CA LEU A 131 3.42 -2.48 8.77
C LEU A 131 2.75 -2.09 10.10
N LEU A 132 2.08 -0.94 10.11
CA LEU A 132 1.37 -0.42 11.27
C LEU A 132 -0.10 -0.17 10.94
N HIS A 133 -0.99 -0.90 11.59
CA HIS A 133 -2.44 -0.71 11.52
C HIS A 133 -2.95 -0.15 12.86
N THR A 134 -3.25 1.14 12.91
CA THR A 134 -3.75 1.81 14.12
C THR A 134 -5.27 1.80 14.26
N GLY A 135 -5.99 1.33 13.23
CA GLY A 135 -7.43 1.11 13.27
C GLY A 135 -7.85 0.05 14.29
N ASN A 136 -9.11 0.12 14.72
CA ASN A 136 -9.70 -0.75 15.74
C ASN A 136 -10.54 -1.90 15.17
N GLY A 137 -10.70 -2.00 13.86
CA GLY A 137 -11.43 -3.06 13.18
C GLY A 137 -10.58 -4.31 13.00
N THR A 138 -10.58 -4.89 11.82
CA THR A 138 -9.90 -6.16 11.54
C THR A 138 -8.63 -5.94 10.73
N PHE A 139 -7.54 -6.61 11.12
CA PHE A 139 -6.38 -6.80 10.26
C PHE A 139 -6.40 -8.22 9.67
N ASN A 140 -6.68 -8.31 8.37
CA ASN A 140 -6.68 -9.57 7.62
C ASN A 140 -5.38 -9.71 6.85
N ILE A 141 -4.63 -10.78 7.13
CA ILE A 141 -3.42 -11.17 6.42
C ILE A 141 -3.26 -12.69 6.52
N SER A 142 -2.69 -13.33 5.50
CA SER A 142 -2.42 -14.77 5.56
C SER A 142 -1.35 -15.09 6.62
N THR A 143 -1.52 -16.23 7.29
CA THR A 143 -0.55 -16.67 8.32
C THR A 143 0.85 -16.89 7.76
N ALA A 144 0.95 -17.44 6.54
CA ALA A 144 2.22 -17.62 5.85
C ALA A 144 2.95 -16.29 5.59
N ASN A 145 2.22 -15.21 5.26
CA ASN A 145 2.83 -13.89 5.11
C ASN A 145 3.31 -13.36 6.46
N VAL A 146 2.56 -13.53 7.55
CA VAL A 146 2.99 -13.07 8.89
C VAL A 146 4.27 -13.76 9.37
N THR A 147 4.38 -15.09 9.17
CA THR A 147 5.54 -15.85 9.67
C THR A 147 6.81 -15.63 8.86
N ASN A 148 6.70 -15.25 7.58
CA ASN A 148 7.84 -15.12 6.67
C ASN A 148 8.26 -13.66 6.38
N ALA A 149 7.46 -12.68 6.80
CA ALA A 149 7.68 -11.29 6.42
C ALA A 149 8.97 -10.68 6.97
N GLY A 150 9.30 -10.93 8.25
CA GLY A 150 10.33 -10.17 8.97
C GLY A 150 9.86 -8.76 9.34
N GLY A 151 10.72 -8.02 10.07
CA GLY A 151 10.46 -6.64 10.48
C GLY A 151 9.28 -6.50 11.42
N ASN A 152 8.65 -5.32 11.42
CA ASN A 152 7.56 -4.99 12.35
C ASN A 152 6.19 -5.12 11.69
N ILE A 153 5.29 -5.85 12.35
CA ILE A 153 3.86 -5.93 12.01
C ILE A 153 3.08 -5.66 13.29
N VAL A 154 2.38 -4.53 13.34
CA VAL A 154 1.66 -4.06 14.52
C VAL A 154 0.23 -3.71 14.14
N THR A 155 -0.74 -4.17 14.92
CA THR A 155 -2.15 -3.80 14.76
C THR A 155 -2.80 -3.46 16.10
N ARG A 156 -3.63 -2.42 16.13
CA ARG A 156 -4.58 -2.14 17.23
C ARG A 156 -5.92 -2.85 17.05
N GLY A 157 -6.21 -3.29 15.82
CA GLY A 157 -7.38 -4.05 15.45
C GLY A 157 -7.24 -5.53 15.79
N GLY A 158 -8.34 -6.27 15.67
CA GLY A 158 -8.37 -7.72 15.83
C GLY A 158 -7.51 -8.42 14.79
N LEU A 159 -6.73 -9.41 15.24
CA LEU A 159 -5.89 -10.27 14.41
C LEU A 159 -6.13 -11.73 14.80
N THR A 160 -6.62 -12.51 13.84
CA THR A 160 -6.83 -13.95 14.00
C THR A 160 -5.94 -14.69 13.01
N LEU A 161 -5.03 -15.52 13.51
CA LEU A 161 -4.12 -16.33 12.70
C LEU A 161 -4.40 -17.81 12.94
N SER A 162 -4.57 -18.58 11.87
CA SER A 162 -4.71 -20.04 11.89
C SER A 162 -3.65 -20.69 11.02
N ALA A 163 -2.82 -21.57 11.59
CA ALA A 163 -1.77 -22.30 10.88
C ALA A 163 -1.52 -23.67 11.52
N ASP A 164 -1.19 -24.67 10.70
CA ASP A 164 -0.85 -26.02 11.18
C ASP A 164 0.44 -26.02 12.00
N SER A 165 1.36 -25.11 11.70
CA SER A 165 2.55 -24.83 12.52
C SER A 165 2.85 -23.34 12.52
N TRP A 166 3.48 -22.86 13.60
CA TRP A 166 3.78 -21.46 13.80
C TRP A 166 5.22 -21.27 14.27
N THR A 167 5.93 -20.37 13.61
CA THR A 167 7.27 -19.91 13.99
C THR A 167 7.25 -18.39 14.00
N ASN A 168 7.63 -17.77 15.12
CA ASN A 168 7.90 -16.34 15.18
C ASN A 168 9.40 -16.10 15.24
N SER A 169 9.96 -15.81 14.08
CA SER A 169 11.36 -15.43 13.90
C SER A 169 11.53 -13.93 13.64
N ASN A 170 10.51 -13.11 13.94
CA ASN A 170 10.60 -11.66 13.81
C ASN A 170 11.41 -11.09 14.98
N VAL A 171 12.68 -10.75 14.70
CA VAL A 171 13.56 -9.91 15.54
C VAL A 171 14.15 -8.82 14.67
#